data_AF-A0A933GSL3-F1
#
_entry.id   AF-A0A933GSL3-F1
#
_cell.length_a   1.000
_cell.length_b   1.000
_cell.length_c   1.000
_cell.angle_alpha   90.00
_cell.angle_beta   90.00
_cell.angle_gamma   90.00
#
_symmetry.space_group_name_H-M   'P 1'
#
loop_
_entity.id
_entity.type
_entity.pdbx_description
1 polymer ?
#
loop_
_entity_poly.entity_id
_entity_poly.type
_entity_poly.pdbx_seq_one_letter_code
_entity_poly.pdbx_strand_id
1 'polypeptide(L)'
;MAEHRLTLRNTQEAQTLFGKHDQHLRRIEQALSVSVVWRGEEVKVTGAESSVAKASKLFEDLLVIVRGGSPLHKEDFDYALRTLSDPNLMQLNQMYQQRIDVPSKRRFIIPRTPGQRSYVEAMRAHDIVFAIGPAGTGKSFLAVAMAVETLTKGEVSRIILTRPAVEAGERLGFLPGDLAEKINPYLRPLYDALYEMMEFDMVQRYINRGIIEVAPLA
;
A
#
# COMPACT_ATOMS: atom_id res chain seq x y z
N MET A 1 -34.98 9.10 -16.52
CA MET A 1 -34.02 9.27 -15.41
C MET A 1 -33.88 7.91 -14.74
N ALA A 2 -32.65 7.42 -14.61
CA ALA A 2 -32.38 6.16 -13.93
C ALA A 2 -32.16 6.42 -12.43
N GLU A 3 -32.42 5.40 -11.60
CA GLU A 3 -32.09 5.40 -10.19
C GLU A 3 -31.41 4.09 -9.78
N HIS A 4 -30.49 4.17 -8.82
CA HIS A 4 -29.86 3.02 -8.18
C HIS A 4 -29.72 3.25 -6.68
N ARG A 5 -29.80 2.18 -5.88
CA ARG A 5 -29.73 2.23 -4.42
C ARG A 5 -28.64 1.32 -3.90
N LEU A 6 -27.81 1.85 -3.01
CA LEU A 6 -26.74 1.13 -2.34
C LEU A 6 -27.03 1.11 -0.83
N THR A 7 -26.71 0.00 -0.18
CA THR A 7 -26.90 -0.16 1.27
C THR A 7 -25.56 -0.08 2.02
N LEU A 8 -25.51 0.79 3.02
CA LEU A 8 -24.43 0.97 3.97
C LEU A 8 -24.69 0.11 5.22
N ARG A 9 -23.63 -0.33 5.91
CA ARG A 9 -23.77 -1.12 7.14
C ARG A 9 -24.02 -0.27 8.38
N ASN A 10 -23.63 1.01 8.34
CA ASN A 10 -23.76 1.95 9.45
C ASN A 10 -23.44 3.37 8.99
N THR A 11 -23.66 4.34 9.89
CA THR A 11 -23.32 5.76 9.67
C THR A 11 -21.82 6.01 9.53
N GLN A 12 -20.95 5.16 10.09
CA GLN A 12 -19.50 5.32 9.98
C GLN A 12 -19.00 5.07 8.54
N GLU A 13 -19.59 4.09 7.83
CA GLU A 13 -19.34 3.88 6.40
C GLU A 13 -19.70 5.15 5.61
N ALA A 14 -20.86 5.74 5.88
CA ALA A 14 -21.30 6.98 5.23
C ALA A 14 -20.31 8.12 5.45
N GLN A 15 -19.89 8.35 6.69
CA GLN A 15 -18.94 9.41 7.04
C GLN A 15 -17.59 9.24 6.35
N THR A 16 -17.12 8.00 6.22
CA THR A 16 -15.84 7.69 5.58
C THR A 16 -15.94 7.84 4.07
N LEU A 17 -17.05 7.38 3.49
CA LEU A 17 -17.32 7.42 2.06
C LEU A 17 -17.56 8.84 1.53
N PHE A 18 -18.30 9.67 2.26
CA PHE A 18 -18.62 11.04 1.85
C PHE A 18 -17.58 12.06 2.30
N GLY A 19 -16.76 11.70 3.29
CA GLY A 19 -15.72 12.54 3.84
C GLY A 19 -16.28 13.70 4.67
N LYS A 20 -15.37 14.54 5.16
CA LYS A 20 -15.74 15.71 5.95
C LYS A 20 -16.57 16.68 5.11
N HIS A 21 -17.72 17.11 5.63
CA HIS A 21 -18.66 18.04 4.97
C HIS A 21 -19.08 17.60 3.56
N ASP A 22 -19.21 16.28 3.34
CA ASP A 22 -19.63 15.67 2.06
C ASP A 22 -18.72 16.00 0.87
N GLN A 23 -17.45 16.33 1.13
CA GLN A 23 -16.49 16.73 0.09
C GLN A 23 -16.32 15.70 -1.03
N HIS A 24 -16.41 14.41 -0.72
CA HIS A 24 -16.24 13.33 -1.68
C HIS A 24 -17.52 13.11 -2.49
N LEU A 25 -18.68 13.18 -1.83
CA LEU A 25 -19.99 13.10 -2.48
C LEU A 25 -20.14 14.20 -3.52
N ARG A 26 -19.87 15.46 -3.15
CA ARG A 26 -19.97 16.61 -4.08
C ARG A 26 -19.06 16.46 -5.30
N ARG A 27 -17.86 15.91 -5.12
CA ARG A 27 -16.92 15.64 -6.22
C ARG A 27 -17.46 14.58 -7.19
N ILE A 28 -18.04 13.50 -6.68
CA ILE A 28 -18.63 12.44 -7.50
C ILE A 28 -19.84 12.97 -8.26
N GLU A 29 -20.71 13.73 -7.60
CA GLU A 29 -21.88 14.38 -8.22
C GLU A 29 -21.46 15.28 -9.38
N GLN A 30 -20.45 16.14 -9.18
CA GLN A 30 -19.91 17.02 -10.21
C GLN A 30 -19.26 16.25 -11.36
N ALA A 31 -18.44 15.25 -11.06
CA ALA A 31 -17.68 14.51 -12.07
C ALA A 31 -18.56 13.64 -12.97
N LEU A 32 -19.63 13.06 -12.41
CA LEU A 32 -20.51 12.13 -13.13
C LEU A 32 -21.87 12.73 -13.52
N SER A 33 -22.13 13.98 -13.12
CA SER A 33 -23.42 14.66 -13.33
C SER A 33 -24.61 13.83 -12.79
N VAL A 34 -24.48 13.37 -11.54
CA VAL A 34 -25.50 12.62 -10.81
C VAL A 34 -25.93 13.38 -9.55
N SER A 35 -27.11 13.08 -9.03
CA SER A 35 -27.54 13.50 -7.69
C SER A 35 -27.53 12.31 -6.74
N VAL A 36 -26.89 12.48 -5.59
CA VAL A 36 -26.73 11.47 -4.55
C VAL A 36 -27.42 11.93 -3.28
N VAL A 37 -28.36 11.12 -2.80
CA VAL A 37 -29.08 11.38 -1.55
C VAL A 37 -28.81 10.24 -0.58
N TRP A 38 -28.32 10.57 0.60
CA TRP A 38 -28.13 9.63 1.70
C TRP A 38 -29.23 9.79 2.75
N ARG A 39 -29.91 8.69 3.11
CA ARG A 39 -30.89 8.64 4.19
C ARG A 39 -30.75 7.33 4.97
N GLY A 40 -30.45 7.43 6.26
CA GLY A 40 -30.26 6.26 7.11
C GLY A 40 -29.09 5.40 6.64
N GLU A 41 -29.38 4.21 6.13
CA GLU A 41 -28.40 3.26 5.60
C GLU A 41 -28.48 3.14 4.07
N GLU A 42 -29.31 3.94 3.40
CA GLU A 42 -29.44 3.91 1.94
C GLU A 42 -28.79 5.13 1.28
N VAL A 43 -28.06 4.86 0.20
CA VAL A 43 -27.53 5.87 -0.73
C VAL A 43 -28.27 5.71 -2.04
N LYS A 44 -29.04 6.73 -2.41
CA LYS A 44 -29.78 6.79 -3.67
C LYS A 44 -29.01 7.64 -4.67
N VAL A 45 -28.71 7.08 -5.84
CA VAL A 45 -28.07 7.78 -6.97
C VAL A 45 -29.08 7.95 -8.09
N THR A 46 -29.19 9.16 -8.64
CA THR A 46 -30.14 9.49 -9.73
C THR A 46 -29.45 10.29 -10.83
N GLY A 47 -29.86 10.07 -12.08
CA GLY A 47 -29.29 10.78 -13.23
C GLY A 47 -29.54 10.09 -14.58
N ALA A 48 -28.63 10.31 -15.53
CA ALA A 48 -28.59 9.55 -16.78
C ALA A 48 -28.14 8.11 -16.51
N GLU A 49 -28.66 7.14 -17.26
CA GLU A 49 -28.42 5.71 -17.04
C GLU A 49 -26.92 5.34 -17.00
N SER A 50 -26.15 5.83 -17.95
CA SER A 50 -24.70 5.61 -18.01
C SER A 50 -23.94 6.24 -16.83
N SER A 51 -24.37 7.43 -16.38
CA SER A 51 -23.79 8.12 -15.22
C SER A 51 -24.12 7.41 -13.91
N VAL A 52 -25.37 6.95 -13.74
CA VAL A 52 -25.81 6.19 -12.56
C VAL A 52 -25.06 4.87 -12.48
N ALA A 53 -24.87 4.16 -13.59
CA ALA A 53 -24.09 2.92 -13.62
C ALA A 53 -22.63 3.14 -13.20
N LYS A 54 -21.97 4.19 -13.73
CA LYS A 54 -20.59 4.56 -13.34
C LYS A 54 -20.48 4.94 -11.86
N ALA A 55 -21.41 5.77 -11.37
CA ALA A 55 -21.41 6.22 -9.98
C ALA A 55 -21.67 5.05 -9.02
N SER A 56 -22.57 4.15 -9.37
CA SER A 56 -22.88 2.96 -8.56
C SER A 56 -21.66 2.06 -8.43
N LYS A 57 -21.00 1.75 -9.56
CA LYS A 57 -19.76 0.97 -9.56
C LYS A 57 -18.65 1.63 -8.73
N LEU A 58 -18.50 2.94 -8.84
CA LEU A 58 -17.52 3.69 -8.03
C LEU A 58 -17.82 3.57 -6.53
N PHE A 59 -19.08 3.71 -6.12
CA PHE A 59 -19.46 3.56 -4.72
C PHE A 59 -19.25 2.13 -4.22
N GLU A 60 -19.54 1.12 -5.03
CA GLU A 60 -19.24 -0.28 -4.70
C GLU A 60 -17.73 -0.49 -4.47
N ASP A 61 -16.89 -0.01 -5.39
CA ASP A 61 -15.43 -0.12 -5.27
C ASP A 61 -14.90 0.58 -4.01
N LEU A 62 -15.39 1.77 -3.70
CA LEU A 62 -15.02 2.51 -2.49
C LEU A 62 -15.53 1.83 -1.22
N LEU A 63 -16.72 1.24 -1.24
CA LEU A 63 -17.28 0.49 -0.11
C LEU A 63 -16.45 -0.74 0.21
N VAL A 64 -15.88 -1.44 -0.78
CA VAL A 64 -14.94 -2.56 -0.55
C VAL A 64 -13.75 -2.08 0.29
N ILE A 65 -13.22 -0.90 -0.03
CA ILE A 65 -12.05 -0.33 0.65
C ILE A 65 -12.39 0.08 2.09
N VAL A 66 -13.50 0.80 2.28
CA VAL A 66 -13.96 1.23 3.62
C VAL A 66 -14.26 0.03 4.51
N ARG A 67 -14.92 -1.01 3.96
CA ARG A 67 -15.22 -2.25 4.68
C ARG A 67 -13.97 -3.06 5.02
N GLY A 68 -12.90 -2.91 4.24
CA GLY A 68 -11.57 -3.44 4.54
C GLY A 68 -10.81 -2.68 5.64
N GLY A 69 -11.41 -1.67 6.28
CA GLY A 69 -10.78 -0.87 7.34
C GLY A 69 -9.75 0.14 6.84
N SER A 70 -9.67 0.34 5.52
CA SER A 70 -8.72 1.26 4.90
C SER A 70 -9.29 2.68 4.88
N PRO A 71 -8.54 3.71 5.31
CA PRO A 71 -9.00 5.09 5.18
C PRO A 71 -8.99 5.51 3.71
N LEU A 72 -10.03 6.26 3.29
CA LEU A 72 -10.07 6.89 1.98
C LEU A 72 -9.45 8.29 2.05
N HIS A 73 -8.62 8.62 1.07
CA HIS A 73 -8.00 9.91 0.87
C HIS A 73 -8.47 10.57 -0.42
N LYS A 74 -8.22 11.88 -0.54
CA LYS A 74 -8.68 12.69 -1.66
C LYS A 74 -8.15 12.15 -3.00
N GLU A 75 -6.91 11.71 -3.00
CA GLU A 75 -6.18 11.15 -4.14
C GLU A 75 -6.83 9.85 -4.63
N ASP A 76 -7.42 9.05 -3.74
CA ASP A 76 -8.10 7.81 -4.10
C ASP A 76 -9.35 8.05 -4.93
N PHE A 77 -10.11 9.10 -4.60
CA PHE A 77 -11.27 9.51 -5.39
C PHE A 77 -10.87 10.00 -6.77
N ASP A 78 -9.81 10.80 -6.85
CA ASP A 78 -9.29 11.32 -8.14
C ASP A 78 -8.76 10.16 -9.01
N TYR A 79 -8.11 9.16 -8.41
CA TYR A 79 -7.70 7.95 -9.10
C TYR A 79 -8.89 7.11 -9.56
N ALA A 80 -9.85 6.84 -8.68
CA ALA A 80 -11.02 6.03 -9.00
C ALA A 80 -11.85 6.64 -10.14
N LEU A 81 -12.03 7.97 -10.15
CA LEU A 81 -12.67 8.66 -11.27
C LEU A 81 -11.91 8.49 -12.60
N ARG A 82 -10.58 8.45 -12.58
CA ARG A 82 -9.77 8.17 -13.79
C ARG A 82 -9.94 6.73 -14.26
N THR A 83 -10.02 5.75 -13.36
CA THR A 83 -10.23 4.33 -13.71
C THR A 83 -11.58 4.07 -14.38
N LEU A 84 -12.59 4.92 -14.14
CA LEU A 84 -13.88 4.84 -14.85
C LEU A 84 -13.78 5.26 -16.33
N SER A 85 -12.75 6.03 -16.69
CA SER A 85 -12.53 6.57 -18.03
C SER A 85 -11.45 5.81 -18.80
N ASP A 86 -10.50 5.17 -18.10
CA ASP A 86 -9.44 4.37 -18.70
C ASP A 86 -9.48 2.93 -18.18
N PRO A 87 -10.00 1.97 -18.98
CA PRO A 87 -10.09 0.57 -18.58
C PRO A 87 -8.72 -0.13 -18.46
N ASN A 88 -7.62 0.49 -18.92
CA ASN A 88 -6.28 -0.05 -18.74
C ASN A 88 -5.72 0.24 -17.33
N LEU A 89 -6.31 1.19 -16.60
CA LEU A 89 -5.94 1.44 -15.21
C LEU A 89 -6.54 0.37 -14.30
N MET A 90 -5.72 -0.08 -13.34
CA MET A 90 -6.17 -1.02 -12.31
C MET A 90 -7.27 -0.37 -11.45
N GLN A 91 -8.34 -1.11 -11.16
CA GLN A 91 -9.41 -0.59 -10.30
C GLN A 91 -8.88 -0.29 -8.89
N LEU A 92 -9.39 0.77 -8.26
CA LEU A 92 -8.92 1.23 -6.96
C LEU A 92 -9.05 0.12 -5.88
N ASN A 93 -10.15 -0.63 -5.87
CA ASN A 93 -10.36 -1.74 -4.93
C ASN A 93 -9.28 -2.82 -5.06
N GLN A 94 -8.92 -3.22 -6.29
CA GLN A 94 -7.85 -4.18 -6.58
C GLN A 94 -6.50 -3.62 -6.14
N MET A 95 -6.26 -2.34 -6.39
CA MET A 95 -5.04 -1.65 -5.95
C MET A 95 -4.89 -1.69 -4.43
N TYR A 96 -5.99 -1.44 -3.70
CA TYR A 96 -6.03 -1.49 -2.23
C TYR A 96 -5.86 -2.90 -1.67
N GLN A 97 -6.42 -3.92 -2.32
CA GLN A 97 -6.19 -5.33 -1.93
C GLN A 97 -4.72 -5.72 -2.04
N GLN A 98 -3.99 -5.11 -2.99
CA GLN A 98 -2.58 -5.37 -3.27
C GLN A 98 -1.63 -4.46 -2.50
N ARG A 99 -2.14 -3.47 -1.76
CA ARG A 99 -1.30 -2.51 -1.02
C ARG A 99 -0.60 -3.20 0.15
N ILE A 100 0.56 -2.66 0.51
CA ILE A 100 1.35 -3.05 1.67
C ILE A 100 1.36 -1.86 2.61
N ASP A 101 0.73 -1.99 3.77
CA ASP A 101 0.62 -0.90 4.74
C ASP A 101 1.94 -0.72 5.50
N VAL A 102 2.45 0.52 5.54
CA VAL A 102 3.73 0.85 6.17
C VAL A 102 3.62 2.09 7.05
N PRO A 103 4.26 2.12 8.24
CA PRO A 103 4.17 3.23 9.18
C PRO A 103 5.10 4.41 8.80
N SER A 104 5.08 4.84 7.54
CA SER A 104 5.75 6.06 7.07
C SER A 104 4.75 7.10 6.58
N LYS A 105 5.23 8.31 6.27
CA LYS A 105 4.43 9.34 5.58
C LYS A 105 3.72 8.86 4.31
N ARG A 106 4.27 7.86 3.61
CA ARG A 106 3.62 7.29 2.40
C ARG A 106 2.41 6.42 2.73
N ARG A 107 2.26 5.95 3.98
CA ARG A 107 1.18 5.10 4.54
C ARG A 107 1.04 3.70 3.92
N PHE A 108 1.26 3.56 2.61
CA PHE A 108 1.20 2.30 1.90
C PHE A 108 2.16 2.29 0.70
N ILE A 109 2.49 1.08 0.25
CA ILE A 109 3.27 0.79 -0.96
C ILE A 109 2.41 -0.08 -1.88
N ILE A 110 2.39 0.21 -3.17
CA ILE A 110 1.60 -0.54 -4.16
C ILE A 110 2.52 -1.19 -5.19
N PRO A 111 2.37 -2.51 -5.45
CA PRO A 111 3.03 -3.16 -6.57
C PRO A 111 2.51 -2.59 -7.91
N ARG A 112 3.43 -2.10 -8.74
CA ARG A 112 3.11 -1.38 -9.98
C ARG A 112 3.01 -2.28 -11.20
N THR A 113 3.59 -3.47 -11.16
CA THR A 113 3.65 -4.40 -12.30
C THR A 113 2.98 -5.74 -11.96
N PRO A 114 2.51 -6.51 -12.96
CA PRO A 114 1.96 -7.85 -12.72
C PRO A 114 2.92 -8.77 -11.95
N GLY A 115 4.22 -8.73 -12.26
CA GLY A 115 5.22 -9.53 -11.56
C GLY A 115 5.41 -9.11 -10.11
N GLN A 116 5.34 -7.81 -9.80
CA GLN A 116 5.37 -7.33 -8.42
C GLN A 116 4.13 -7.77 -7.62
N ARG A 117 2.96 -7.77 -8.26
CA ARG A 117 1.72 -8.26 -7.64
C ARG A 117 1.81 -9.74 -7.30
N SER A 118 2.15 -10.57 -8.28
CA SER A 118 2.35 -12.01 -8.07
C SER A 118 3.40 -12.28 -6.98
N TYR A 119 4.44 -11.45 -6.89
CA TYR A 119 5.43 -11.57 -5.82
C TYR A 119 4.86 -11.25 -4.43
N VAL A 120 4.07 -10.18 -4.30
CA VAL A 120 3.40 -9.83 -3.03
C VAL A 120 2.38 -10.89 -2.63
N GLU A 121 1.60 -11.39 -3.59
CA GLU A 121 0.65 -12.50 -3.36
C GLU A 121 1.38 -13.77 -2.89
N ALA A 122 2.49 -14.13 -3.52
CA ALA A 122 3.29 -15.27 -3.12
C ALA A 122 3.81 -15.12 -1.67
N MET A 123 4.27 -13.92 -1.28
CA MET A 123 4.72 -13.66 0.09
C MET A 123 3.60 -13.75 1.14
N ARG A 124 2.34 -13.53 0.75
CA ARG A 124 1.18 -13.71 1.63
C ARG A 124 0.72 -15.16 1.72
N ALA A 125 0.91 -15.93 0.66
CA ALA A 125 0.38 -17.29 0.53
C ALA A 125 1.37 -18.39 0.95
N HIS A 126 2.67 -18.08 1.04
CA HIS A 126 3.73 -19.07 1.26
C HIS A 126 4.73 -18.61 2.32
N ASP A 127 5.19 -19.55 3.14
CA ASP A 127 6.18 -19.30 4.20
C ASP A 127 7.57 -18.95 3.62
N ILE A 128 7.89 -19.50 2.44
CA ILE A 128 9.18 -19.29 1.75
C ILE A 128 8.93 -18.90 0.30
N VAL A 129 9.51 -17.77 -0.12
CA VAL A 129 9.38 -17.25 -1.49
C VAL A 129 10.74 -16.88 -2.05
N PHE A 130 11.04 -17.43 -3.23
CA PHE A 130 12.22 -17.06 -4.02
C PHE A 130 11.83 -16.08 -5.11
N ALA A 131 12.42 -14.90 -5.11
CA ALA A 131 12.22 -13.89 -6.15
C ALA A 131 13.49 -13.72 -6.99
N ILE A 132 13.40 -14.04 -8.28
CA ILE A 132 14.50 -13.92 -9.23
C ILE A 132 14.13 -12.88 -10.28
N GLY A 133 15.06 -11.99 -10.62
CA GLY A 133 14.86 -11.02 -11.69
C GLY A 133 15.89 -9.90 -11.72
N PRO A 134 15.88 -9.04 -12.74
CA PRO A 134 16.86 -7.98 -12.94
C PRO A 134 16.96 -6.99 -11.77
N ALA A 135 18.06 -6.26 -11.69
CA ALA A 135 18.19 -5.14 -10.74
C ALA A 135 17.08 -4.10 -10.98
N GLY A 136 16.63 -3.43 -9.90
CA GLY A 136 15.61 -2.37 -10.00
C GLY A 136 14.15 -2.85 -10.11
N THR A 137 13.87 -4.15 -10.15
CA THR A 137 12.48 -4.67 -10.25
C THR A 137 11.69 -4.66 -8.93
N GLY A 138 12.29 -4.18 -7.84
CA GLY A 138 11.61 -4.02 -6.55
C GLY A 138 11.58 -5.26 -5.65
N LYS A 139 12.33 -6.33 -5.97
CA LYS A 139 12.38 -7.57 -5.17
C LYS A 139 12.68 -7.31 -3.69
N SER A 140 13.85 -6.74 -3.38
CA SER A 140 14.23 -6.44 -2.00
C SER A 140 13.32 -5.38 -1.36
N PHE A 141 12.92 -4.37 -2.13
CA PHE A 141 12.07 -3.29 -1.62
C PHE A 141 10.69 -3.80 -1.17
N LEU A 142 10.01 -4.61 -1.99
CA LEU A 142 8.70 -5.17 -1.64
C LEU A 142 8.80 -6.23 -0.53
N ALA A 143 9.90 -6.97 -0.46
CA ALA A 143 10.16 -7.90 0.64
C ALA A 143 10.23 -7.18 1.99
N VAL A 144 11.03 -6.10 2.07
CA VAL A 144 11.15 -5.32 3.30
C VAL A 144 9.82 -4.64 3.64
N ALA A 145 9.07 -4.16 2.64
CA ALA A 145 7.74 -3.59 2.85
C ALA A 145 6.78 -4.59 3.49
N MET A 146 6.71 -5.82 2.95
CA MET A 146 5.90 -6.89 3.53
C MET A 146 6.35 -7.23 4.95
N ALA A 147 7.66 -7.34 5.19
CA ALA A 147 8.18 -7.64 6.53
C ALA A 147 7.78 -6.56 7.55
N VAL A 148 7.85 -5.28 7.17
CA VAL A 148 7.43 -4.14 8.01
C VAL A 148 5.91 -4.18 8.26
N GLU A 149 5.10 -4.48 7.25
CA GLU A 149 3.65 -4.63 7.39
C GLU A 149 3.31 -5.72 8.43
N THR A 150 3.87 -6.92 8.26
CA THR A 150 3.67 -8.08 9.14
C THR A 150 4.14 -7.80 10.57
N LEU A 151 5.28 -7.11 10.74
CA LEU A 151 5.75 -6.66 12.07
C LEU A 151 4.76 -5.67 12.71
N THR A 152 4.25 -4.72 11.94
CA THR A 152 3.34 -3.69 12.43
C THR A 152 1.97 -4.25 12.81
N LYS A 153 1.51 -5.28 12.08
CA LYS A 153 0.29 -6.05 12.42
C LYS A 153 0.47 -6.96 13.63
N GLY A 154 1.70 -7.14 14.12
CA GLY A 154 2.01 -8.03 15.25
C GLY A 154 1.99 -9.52 14.89
N GLU A 155 2.01 -9.85 13.60
CA GLU A 155 2.06 -11.23 13.09
C GLU A 155 3.45 -11.86 13.31
N VAL A 156 4.50 -11.03 13.34
CA VAL A 156 5.86 -11.40 13.74
C VAL A 156 6.40 -10.46 14.80
N SER A 157 7.35 -10.93 15.60
CA SER A 157 7.99 -10.15 16.67
C SER A 157 9.36 -9.56 16.30
N ARG A 158 9.96 -10.03 15.20
CA ARG A 158 11.30 -9.64 14.77
C ARG A 158 11.44 -9.72 13.25
N ILE A 159 12.21 -8.80 12.65
CA ILE A 159 12.68 -8.85 11.27
C ILE A 159 14.18 -9.06 11.27
N ILE A 160 14.69 -9.98 10.45
CA ILE A 160 16.12 -10.17 10.21
C ILE A 160 16.36 -9.90 8.73
N LEU A 161 17.11 -8.84 8.43
CA LEU A 161 17.54 -8.50 7.09
C LEU A 161 18.99 -8.89 6.93
N THR A 162 19.26 -9.76 5.96
CA THR A 162 20.61 -10.21 5.69
C THR A 162 20.99 -10.01 4.25
N ARG A 163 22.27 -9.69 4.05
CA ARG A 163 22.90 -9.62 2.75
C ARG A 163 24.20 -10.40 2.82
N PRO A 164 24.46 -11.31 1.87
CA PRO A 164 25.75 -12.00 1.85
C PRO A 164 26.85 -10.97 1.71
N ALA A 165 27.88 -11.11 2.54
CA ALA A 165 29.12 -10.37 2.38
C ALA A 165 29.86 -10.92 1.16
N VAL A 166 29.41 -10.56 -0.04
CA VAL A 166 30.07 -10.97 -1.28
C VAL A 166 31.20 -10.00 -1.56
N GLU A 167 32.41 -10.53 -1.43
CA GLU A 167 33.66 -9.98 -1.90
C GLU A 167 33.57 -9.84 -3.43
N ALA A 168 33.05 -8.70 -3.91
CA ALA A 168 32.93 -8.41 -5.33
C ALA A 168 34.29 -8.06 -5.96
N GLY A 169 35.28 -8.93 -5.78
CA GLY A 169 36.63 -8.80 -6.34
C GLY A 169 37.61 -7.93 -5.54
N GLU A 170 37.17 -7.24 -4.49
CA GLU A 170 38.06 -6.49 -3.59
C GLU A 170 38.09 -7.15 -2.22
N ARG A 171 39.29 -7.56 -1.77
CA ARG A 171 39.50 -8.02 -0.40
C ARG A 171 38.96 -6.95 0.55
N LEU A 172 38.20 -7.34 1.58
CA LEU A 172 37.69 -6.45 2.65
C LEU A 172 38.78 -5.54 3.27
N GLY A 173 40.06 -5.86 3.02
CA GLY A 173 41.24 -5.08 3.37
C GLY A 173 41.48 -3.75 2.64
N PHE A 174 40.72 -3.37 1.60
CA PHE A 174 40.97 -2.10 0.87
C PHE A 174 40.25 -0.86 1.43
N LEU A 175 39.16 -1.04 2.18
CA LEU A 175 38.50 0.09 2.85
C LEU A 175 39.28 0.44 4.13
N PRO A 176 39.67 1.70 4.37
CA PRO A 176 40.22 2.11 5.66
C PRO A 176 39.12 2.06 6.73
N GLY A 177 39.50 1.77 7.98
CA GLY A 177 38.56 1.75 9.11
C GLY A 177 38.40 0.38 9.77
N ASP A 178 37.53 0.35 10.79
CA ASP A 178 37.20 -0.86 11.53
C ASP A 178 36.31 -1.83 10.71
N LEU A 179 36.10 -3.05 11.20
CA LEU A 179 35.31 -4.06 10.50
C LEU A 179 33.86 -3.61 10.24
N ALA A 180 33.28 -2.80 11.13
CA ALA A 180 31.92 -2.29 10.99
C ALA A 180 31.85 -1.23 9.88
N GLU A 181 32.81 -0.29 9.84
CA GLU A 181 32.96 0.73 8.80
C GLU A 181 33.12 0.11 7.40
N LYS A 182 33.75 -1.06 7.32
CA LYS A 182 33.91 -1.83 6.08
C LYS A 182 32.62 -2.49 5.60
N ILE A 183 31.80 -2.99 6.53
CA ILE A 183 30.57 -3.73 6.22
C ILE A 183 29.39 -2.78 5.96
N ASN A 184 29.38 -1.63 6.65
CA ASN A 184 28.27 -0.67 6.62
C ASN A 184 27.85 -0.22 5.19
N PRO A 185 28.78 0.06 4.24
CA PRO A 185 28.40 0.40 2.86
C PRO A 185 27.52 -0.65 2.17
N TYR A 186 27.71 -1.94 2.46
CA TYR A 186 26.94 -3.04 1.85
C TYR A 186 25.54 -3.18 2.44
N LEU A 187 25.37 -2.81 3.72
CA LEU A 187 24.10 -2.85 4.44
C LEU A 187 23.28 -1.58 4.24
N ARG A 188 23.88 -0.46 3.82
CA ARG A 188 23.21 0.84 3.60
C ARG A 188 21.89 0.73 2.82
N PRO A 189 21.79 0.00 1.69
CA PRO A 189 20.51 -0.12 0.97
C PRO A 189 19.38 -0.77 1.78
N LEU A 190 19.69 -1.62 2.76
CA LEU A 190 18.69 -2.21 3.66
C LEU A 190 18.17 -1.17 4.66
N TYR A 191 19.07 -0.33 5.20
CA TYR A 191 18.69 0.79 6.05
C TYR A 191 17.85 1.82 5.30
N ASP A 192 18.27 2.18 4.08
CA ASP A 192 17.53 3.13 3.23
C ASP A 192 16.10 2.63 2.96
N ALA A 193 15.94 1.34 2.65
CA ALA A 193 14.62 0.74 2.46
C ALA A 193 13.74 0.82 3.72
N LEU A 194 14.31 0.56 4.90
CA LEU A 194 13.59 0.71 6.17
C LEU A 194 13.15 2.15 6.42
N TYR A 195 14.01 3.14 6.14
CA TYR A 195 13.66 4.55 6.31
C TYR A 195 12.60 5.06 5.32
N GLU A 196 12.41 4.38 4.19
CA GLU A 196 11.27 4.67 3.30
C GLU A 196 9.94 4.12 3.84
N MET A 197 9.99 3.10 4.68
CA MET A 197 8.82 2.35 5.19
C MET A 197 8.44 2.74 6.62
N MET A 198 9.36 3.32 7.36
CA MET A 198 9.19 3.68 8.76
C MET A 198 9.91 5.00 9.06
N GLU A 199 9.38 5.79 10.00
CA GLU A 199 10.06 7.02 10.41
C GLU A 199 11.44 6.71 11.05
N PHE A 200 12.41 7.60 10.83
CA PHE A 200 13.81 7.41 11.22
C PHE A 200 13.98 7.00 12.70
N ASP A 201 13.35 7.72 13.62
CA ASP A 201 13.44 7.45 15.06
C ASP A 201 12.84 6.09 15.44
N MET A 202 11.83 5.62 14.69
CA MET A 202 11.21 4.32 14.91
C MET A 202 12.15 3.18 14.50
N VAL A 203 12.80 3.32 13.33
CA VAL A 203 13.79 2.35 12.84
C VAL A 203 14.94 2.23 13.83
N GLN A 204 15.52 3.36 14.26
CA GLN A 204 16.63 3.39 15.23
C GLN A 204 16.24 2.70 16.55
N ARG A 205 15.05 3.00 17.08
CA ARG A 205 14.54 2.36 18.30
C ARG A 205 14.35 0.86 18.12
N TYR A 206 13.87 0.41 16.96
CA TYR A 206 13.62 -1.02 16.71
C TYR A 206 14.92 -1.80 16.54
N ILE A 207 15.93 -1.20 15.91
CA ILE A 207 17.29 -1.76 15.82
C ILE A 207 17.91 -1.89 17.21
N ASN A 208 17.88 -0.81 18.00
CA ASN A 208 18.47 -0.81 19.35
C ASN A 208 17.80 -1.82 20.30
N ARG A 209 16.52 -2.15 20.07
CA ARG A 209 15.78 -3.17 20.83
C ARG A 209 15.93 -4.59 20.27
N GLY A 210 16.64 -4.78 19.16
CA GLY A 210 16.75 -6.07 18.47
C GLY A 210 15.44 -6.58 17.89
N ILE A 211 14.49 -5.68 17.59
CA ILE A 211 13.25 -6.00 16.87
C ILE A 211 13.55 -6.07 15.36
N ILE A 212 14.44 -5.20 14.88
CA ILE A 212 14.96 -5.28 13.51
C ILE A 212 16.45 -5.52 13.62
N GLU A 213 16.92 -6.60 13.00
CA GLU A 213 18.33 -6.93 12.92
C GLU A 213 18.79 -6.82 11.47
N VAL A 214 19.88 -6.09 11.23
CA VAL A 214 20.51 -5.97 9.92
C VAL A 214 21.91 -6.53 10.03
N ALA A 215 22.15 -7.71 9.46
CA ALA A 215 23.38 -8.46 9.66
C ALA A 215 23.93 -9.03 8.34
N PRO A 216 25.26 -9.07 8.16
CA PRO A 216 25.87 -9.77 7.04
C PRO A 216 25.63 -11.29 7.15
N LEU A 217 25.40 -11.97 6.02
CA LEU A 217 25.44 -13.43 5.98
C LEU A 217 26.92 -13.85 5.90
N ALA A 218 27.38 -14.59 6.91
CA ALA A 218 28.73 -15.18 6.98
C ALA A 218 28.77 -16.56 6.34
#